data_AF-A0A3A8HJN9-F1
#
_entry.id   AF-A0A3A8HJN9-F1
#
_cell.length_a   1.000
_cell.length_b   1.000
_cell.length_c   1.000
_cell.angle_alpha   90.00
_cell.angle_beta   90.00
_cell.angle_gamma   90.00
#
_symmetry.space_group_name_H-M   'P 1'
#
loop_
_entity.id
_entity.type
_entity.pdbx_description
1 polymer ?
#
loop_
_entity_poly.entity_id
_entity_poly.type
_entity_poly.pdbx_seq_one_letter_code
_entity_poly.pdbx_strand_id
1 'polypeptide(L)' 'MLASVAPDWLNRFEPLGIENGVLGLGCTSDFLEGALSDLYGDTIRGELARRQPSAGALDFAVRRMAVV' A
#
# COMPACT_ATOMS: atom_id res chain seq x y z
N MET A 1 -23.22 -13.58 -6.01
CA MET A 1 -22.67 -13.18 -4.70
C MET A 1 -21.18 -12.97 -4.91
N LEU A 2 -20.75 -11.75 -5.22
CA LEU A 2 -19.32 -11.44 -5.34
C LEU A 2 -18.77 -11.50 -3.92
N ALA A 3 -18.02 -12.56 -3.61
CA ALA A 3 -17.14 -12.54 -2.45
C ALA A 3 -16.28 -11.29 -2.58
N SER A 4 -16.51 -10.35 -1.67
CA SER A 4 -15.69 -9.15 -1.50
C SER A 4 -14.33 -9.62 -1.01
N VAL A 5 -13.50 -10.08 -1.94
CA VAL A 5 -12.08 -10.28 -1.69
C VAL A 5 -11.51 -8.87 -1.69
N ALA A 6 -11.56 -8.21 -0.53
CA ALA A 6 -10.60 -7.15 -0.26
C ALA A 6 -9.24 -7.76 -0.63
N PRO A 7 -8.54 -7.19 -1.61
CA PRO A 7 -7.56 -7.96 -2.34
C PRO A 7 -6.42 -8.33 -1.39
N ASP A 8 -6.20 -9.64 -1.25
CA ASP A 8 -5.32 -10.29 -0.26
C ASP A 8 -3.85 -9.81 -0.35
N TRP A 9 -3.53 -9.02 -1.38
CA TRP A 9 -2.26 -8.34 -1.49
C TRP A 9 -2.02 -7.40 -0.31
N LEU A 10 -3.03 -6.73 0.26
CA LEU A 10 -2.83 -5.75 1.34
C LEU A 10 -2.28 -6.41 2.62
N ASN A 11 -2.64 -7.67 2.87
CA ASN A 11 -2.14 -8.49 3.96
C ASN A 11 -0.66 -8.92 3.78
N ARG A 12 -0.10 -8.72 2.58
CA ARG A 12 1.31 -9.05 2.26
C ARG A 12 2.27 -7.90 2.55
N PHE A 13 1.77 -6.80 3.11
CA PHE A 13 2.56 -5.61 3.42
C PHE A 13 2.54 -5.31 4.91
N GLU A 14 3.68 -4.83 5.38
CA GLU A 14 3.82 -4.32 6.74
C GLU A 14 3.81 -2.78 6.69
N PRO A 15 2.87 -2.11 7.40
CA PRO A 15 2.84 -0.65 7.41
C PRO A 15 4.08 -0.11 8.13
N LEU A 16 4.87 0.71 7.45
CA LEU A 16 6.11 1.31 7.97
C LEU A 16 5.86 2.66 8.67
N GLY A 17 4.62 3.17 8.61
CA GLY A 17 4.24 4.49 9.14
C GLY A 17 4.03 5.54 8.05
N ILE A 18 3.71 6.76 8.47
CA ILE A 18 3.47 7.91 7.58
C ILE A 18 4.58 8.94 7.79
N GLU A 19 5.27 9.31 6.72
CA GLU A 19 6.33 10.32 6.73
C GLU A 19 6.09 11.32 5.61
N ASN A 20 6.10 12.63 5.91
CA ASN A 20 5.81 13.70 4.95
C ASN A 20 4.51 13.50 4.14
N GLY A 21 3.53 12.86 4.77
CA GLY A 21 2.26 12.53 4.14
C GLY A 21 2.32 11.42 3.10
N VAL A 22 3.31 10.53 3.20
CA VAL A 22 3.40 9.31 2.40
C VAL A 22 3.33 8.12 3.33
N LEU A 23 2.39 7.20 3.09
CA LEU A 23 2.32 5.91 3.80
C LEU A 23 3.40 4.97 3.25
N GLY A 24 4.33 4.56 4.08
CA GLY A 24 5.31 3.53 3.75
C GLY A 24 4.69 2.14 3.87
N LEU A 25 4.83 1.32 2.83
CA LEU A 25 4.42 -0.09 2.81
C LEU A 25 5.65 -0.98 2.60
N GLY A 26 5.96 -1.82 3.57
CA GLY A 26 7.07 -2.76 3.53
C GLY A 26 6.67 -4.06 2.83
N CYS A 27 7.52 -4.58 1.95
CA CYS A 27 7.34 -5.89 1.33
C CYS A 27 8.60 -6.74 1.33
N THR A 28 8.42 -8.06 1.24
CA THR A 28 9.51 -9.05 1.28
C THR A 28 9.98 -9.53 -0.09
N SER A 29 9.39 -9.03 -1.19
CA SER A 29 9.67 -9.50 -2.55
C SER A 29 9.77 -8.36 -3.56
N ASP A 30 10.80 -8.39 -4.40
CA ASP A 30 11.04 -7.43 -5.50
C ASP A 30 9.89 -7.45 -6.52
N PHE A 31 9.28 -8.62 -6.73
CA PHE A 31 8.10 -8.76 -7.58
C PHE A 31 6.91 -7.97 -7.02
N LEU A 32 6.73 -7.98 -5.69
CA LEU A 32 5.62 -7.27 -5.04
C LEU A 32 5.81 -5.76 -5.05
N GLU A 33 7.05 -5.27 -4.98
CA GLU A 33 7.35 -3.83 -5.06
C GLU A 33 6.92 -3.23 -6.40
N GLY A 34 7.34 -3.85 -7.52
CA GLY A 34 6.97 -3.39 -8.86
C GLY A 34 5.49 -3.61 -9.18
N ALA A 35 4.96 -4.80 -8.87
CA ALA A 35 3.57 -5.13 -9.13
C ALA A 35 2.58 -4.20 -8.39
N LEU A 36 2.92 -3.69 -7.20
CA LEU A 36 2.02 -2.78 -6.49
C LEU A 36 1.93 -1.41 -7.13
N SER A 37 3.08 -0.83 -7.45
CA SER A 37 3.14 0.47 -8.09
C SER A 37 2.35 0.44 -9.40
N ASP A 38 2.53 -0.62 -10.18
CA ASP A 38 2.01 -0.69 -11.54
C ASP A 38 0.57 -1.22 -11.63
N LEU A 39 0.20 -2.24 -10.84
CA LEU A 39 -1.12 -2.89 -10.96
C LEU A 39 -2.14 -2.32 -9.99
N TYR A 40 -1.71 -1.87 -8.82
CA TYR A 40 -2.62 -1.53 -7.71
C TYR A 40 -2.52 -0.07 -7.27
N GLY A 41 -1.55 0.71 -7.77
CA GLY A 41 -1.30 2.06 -7.26
C GLY A 41 -2.52 2.98 -7.28
N ASP A 42 -3.31 2.96 -8.35
CA ASP A 42 -4.53 3.78 -8.45
C ASP A 42 -5.63 3.31 -7.49
N THR A 43 -5.73 2.00 -7.27
CA THR A 43 -6.67 1.44 -6.29
C THR A 43 -6.29 1.87 -4.87
N ILE A 44 -4.99 1.86 -4.56
CA ILE A 44 -4.45 2.25 -3.25
C ILE A 44 -4.69 3.74 -2.99
N ARG A 45 -4.37 4.60 -3.95
CA ARG A 45 -4.64 6.04 -3.84
C ARG A 45 -6.13 6.32 -3.70
N GLY A 46 -6.98 5.62 -4.45
CA GLY A 46 -8.43 5.74 -4.34
C GLY A 46 -8.96 5.30 -2.96
N GLU A 47 -8.41 4.25 -2.37
CA GLU A 47 -8.75 3.84 -1.00
C GLU A 47 -8.22 4.81 0.05
N LEU A 48 -6.99 5.32 -0.10
CA LEU A 48 -6.41 6.32 0.80
C LEU A 48 -7.24 7.61 0.81
N ALA A 49 -7.55 8.14 -0.37
CA ALA A 49 -8.38 9.34 -0.50
C ALA A 49 -9.80 9.15 0.06
N ARG A 50 -10.39 7.96 -0.10
CA ARG A 50 -11.72 7.64 0.47
C ARG A 50 -11.71 7.51 1.99
N ARG A 51 -10.65 6.93 2.55
CA ARG A 51 -10.56 6.62 3.99
C ARG A 51 -9.91 7.73 4.81
N GLN A 52 -9.15 8.63 4.18
CA GLN A 52 -8.46 9.72 4.85
C GLN A 52 -8.69 11.08 4.13
N PRO A 53 -9.75 11.81 4.49
CA PRO A 53 -9.88 13.21 4.11
C PRO A 53 -9.03 14.15 4.99
N SER A 54 -8.59 13.69 6.17
CA SER A 54 -7.97 14.53 7.22
C SER A 54 -6.73 13.95 7.89
N ALA A 55 -6.36 12.71 7.56
CA ALA A 55 -5.15 12.08 8.08
C ALA A 55 -4.06 12.21 7.01
N GLY A 56 -2.90 12.71 7.41
CA GLY A 56 -1.93 13.35 6.52
C GLY A 56 -1.34 12.52 5.38
N ALA A 57 -1.71 11.25 5.14
CA ALA A 57 -1.21 10.47 4.02
C ALA A 57 -1.95 10.83 2.71
N LEU A 58 -1.26 11.56 1.83
CA LEU A 58 -1.72 11.95 0.49
C LEU A 58 -1.37 10.90 -0.57
N ASP A 59 -0.31 10.12 -0.33
CA ASP A 59 0.18 9.09 -1.24
C ASP A 59 0.81 7.91 -0.47
N PHE A 60 1.33 6.93 -1.19
CA PHE A 60 2.04 5.80 -0.62
C PHE A 60 3.36 5.53 -1.35
N ALA A 61 4.30 4.88 -0.67
CA ALA A 61 5.52 4.36 -1.26
C ALA A 61 5.74 2.93 -0.77
N VAL A 62 6.10 2.04 -1.69
CA VAL A 62 6.49 0.68 -1.34
C VAL A 62 8.01 0.65 -1.15
N ARG A 63 8.46 -0.04 -0.11
CA ARG A 63 9.89 -0.26 0.13
C ARG A 63 10.14 -1.74 0.42
N ARG A 64 11.18 -2.29 -0.18
CA ARG A 64 11.69 -3.60 0.21
C ARG A 64 12.22 -3.56 1.63
N MET A 65 11.76 -4.49 2.46
CA MET A 65 12.34 -4.73 3.77
C MET A 65 13.52 -5.69 3.61
N ALA A 66 14.68 -5.31 4.15
CA ALA A 66 15.76 -6.27 4.32
C ALA A 66 15.29 -7.31 5.34
N VAL A 67 15.06 -8.54 4.88
CA VAL A 67 14.76 -9.66 5.77
C VAL A 67 16.06 -10.01 6.47
N VAL A 68 16.09 -9.79 7.80
CA VAL A 68 17.24 -10.08 8.67
C VAL A 68 17.28 -11.56 9.00
#